data_AF-A0AAU3DSY0-F1
#
_entry.id   AF-A0AAU3DSY0-F1
#
_cell.length_a   1.000
_cell.length_b   1.000
_cell.length_c   1.000
_cell.angle_alpha   90.00
_cell.angle_beta   90.00
_cell.angle_gamma   90.00
#
_symmetry.space_group_name_H-M   'P 1'
#
loop_
_entity.id
_entity.type
_entity.pdbx_description
1 polymer ?
#
loop_
_entity_poly.entity_id
_entity_poly.type
_entity_poly.pdbx_seq_one_letter_code
_entity_poly.pdbx_strand_id
1 'polypeptide(L)'
;MQDDDSSGHVWREEAAKRRPLAQDAEALGRLIEHDQDPAEVSYYEAFADPDAQALDDAQRSYAGQYLRRLRRLHERDRNAKTGPEA
;
A
#
# COMPACT_ATOMS: atom_id res chain seq x y z
N MET A 1 18.16 -6.95 17.22
CA MET A 1 17.04 -7.41 16.38
C MET A 1 15.74 -6.75 16.87
N GLN A 2 15.60 -5.44 16.62
CA GLN A 2 14.34 -4.69 16.78
C GLN A 2 14.09 -3.79 15.54
N ASP A 3 15.13 -3.54 14.75
CA ASP A 3 15.11 -2.65 13.59
C ASP A 3 14.29 -3.22 12.41
N ASP A 4 14.22 -4.54 12.25
CA ASP A 4 13.47 -5.21 11.15
C ASP A 4 11.95 -5.10 11.31
N ASP A 5 11.43 -5.10 12.54
CA ASP A 5 9.98 -5.02 12.76
C ASP A 5 9.49 -3.57 12.60
N SER A 6 10.33 -2.59 12.95
CA SER A 6 10.05 -1.17 12.71
C SER A 6 10.11 -0.80 11.23
N SER A 7 11.15 -1.24 10.51
CA SER A 7 11.26 -0.99 9.06
C SER A 7 10.12 -1.68 8.29
N GLY A 8 9.76 -2.90 8.68
CA GLY A 8 8.62 -3.63 8.12
C GLY A 8 7.27 -2.98 8.45
N HIS A 9 7.12 -2.35 9.62
CA HIS A 9 5.90 -1.61 9.96
C HIS A 9 5.75 -0.36 9.10
N VAL A 10 6.82 0.43 8.96
CA VAL A 10 6.85 1.64 8.12
C VAL A 10 6.54 1.31 6.66
N TRP A 11 7.16 0.26 6.11
CA TRP A 11 6.88 -0.16 4.73
C TRP A 11 5.41 -0.56 4.54
N ARG A 12 4.81 -1.30 5.48
CA ARG A 12 3.39 -1.68 5.39
C ARG A 12 2.46 -0.48 5.51
N GLU A 13 2.78 0.50 6.35
CA GLU A 13 2.01 1.74 6.38
C GLU A 13 2.03 2.48 5.05
N GLU A 14 3.21 2.58 4.44
CA GLU A 14 3.37 3.27 3.16
C GLU A 14 2.68 2.51 2.03
N ALA A 15 2.92 1.19 1.92
CA ALA A 15 2.29 0.33 0.94
C ALA A 15 0.75 0.40 1.05
N ALA A 16 0.17 0.32 2.25
CA ALA A 16 -1.28 0.38 2.42
C ALA A 16 -1.88 1.75 2.04
N LYS A 17 -1.12 2.84 2.12
CA LYS A 17 -1.57 4.21 1.82
C LYS A 17 -1.36 4.59 0.36
N ARG A 18 -0.43 3.96 -0.35
CA ARG A 18 -0.13 4.23 -1.76
C ARG A 18 -1.35 3.96 -2.65
N ARG A 19 -1.44 4.75 -3.73
CA ARG A 19 -2.46 4.57 -4.77
C ARG A 19 -2.13 3.29 -5.56
N PRO A 20 -3.14 2.62 -6.13
CA PRO A 20 -2.90 1.44 -6.97
C PRO A 20 -2.07 1.81 -8.19
N LEU A 21 -1.15 0.93 -8.58
CA LEU A 21 -0.31 1.13 -9.76
C LEU A 21 -1.13 1.36 -11.05
N ALA A 22 -2.29 0.71 -11.16
CA ALA A 22 -3.22 0.89 -12.28
C ALA A 22 -3.74 2.34 -12.40
N GLN A 23 -3.88 3.05 -11.29
CA GLN A 23 -4.31 4.45 -11.30
C GLN A 23 -3.20 5.39 -11.79
N ASP A 24 -1.94 5.06 -11.48
CA ASP A 24 -0.81 5.82 -11.99
C ASP A 24 -0.58 5.54 -13.48
N ALA A 25 -0.80 4.29 -13.93
CA ALA A 25 -0.84 3.95 -15.36
C ALA A 25 -1.93 4.74 -16.10
N GLU A 26 -3.14 4.86 -15.54
CA GLU A 26 -4.21 5.68 -16.13
C GLU A 26 -3.81 7.16 -16.25
N ALA A 27 -3.15 7.70 -15.22
CA ALA A 27 -2.67 9.08 -15.24
C ALA A 27 -1.60 9.31 -16.32
N LEU A 28 -0.66 8.37 -16.46
CA LEU A 28 0.36 8.42 -17.50
C LEU A 28 -0.24 8.32 -18.90
N GLY A 29 -1.25 7.46 -19.11
CA GLY A 29 -1.95 7.36 -20.40
C GLY A 29 -2.53 8.70 -20.87
N ARG A 30 -3.07 9.50 -19.94
CA ARG A 30 -3.60 10.85 -20.24
C ARG A 30 -2.51 11.86 -20.59
N LEU A 31 -1.31 11.73 -20.04
CA LEU A 31 -0.18 12.61 -20.37
C LEU A 31 0.40 12.25 -21.75
N ILE A 32 0.57 10.95 -22.01
CA ILE A 32 1.04 10.42 -23.31
C ILE A 32 0.13 10.85 -24.46
N GLU A 33 -1.19 10.89 -24.24
CA GLU A 33 -2.15 11.40 -25.24
C GLU A 33 -1.86 12.85 -25.65
N HIS A 34 -1.23 13.66 -24.80
CA HIS A 34 -0.97 15.07 -25.04
C HIS A 34 0.38 15.33 -25.72
N ASP A 35 1.47 14.69 -25.28
CA ASP A 35 2.82 15.01 -25.76
C ASP A 35 3.66 13.82 -26.26
N GLN A 36 3.20 12.58 -26.02
CA GLN A 36 3.93 11.35 -26.33
C GLN A 36 5.38 11.35 -25.80
N ASP A 37 5.62 11.91 -24.62
CA ASP A 37 6.95 11.94 -24.04
C ASP A 37 7.50 10.49 -23.86
N PRO A 38 8.71 10.20 -24.36
CA PRO A 38 9.27 8.85 -24.29
C PRO A 38 9.46 8.31 -22.87
N ALA A 39 9.70 9.18 -21.88
CA ALA A 39 9.84 8.73 -20.50
C ALA A 39 8.47 8.35 -19.92
N GLU A 40 7.43 9.12 -20.20
CA GLU A 40 6.06 8.80 -19.78
C GLU A 40 5.58 7.48 -20.39
N VAL A 41 5.86 7.25 -21.69
CA VAL A 41 5.57 5.97 -22.36
C VAL A 41 6.28 4.81 -21.65
N SER A 42 7.57 4.98 -21.32
CA SER A 42 8.32 3.93 -20.63
C SER A 42 7.76 3.64 -19.23
N TYR A 43 7.35 4.66 -18.48
CA TYR A 43 6.70 4.46 -17.17
C TYR A 43 5.33 3.82 -17.31
N TYR A 44 4.55 4.22 -18.32
CA TYR A 44 3.25 3.64 -18.59
C TYR A 44 3.36 2.14 -18.88
N GLU A 45 4.28 1.73 -19.74
CA GLU A 45 4.49 0.32 -20.05
C GLU A 45 4.83 -0.51 -18.81
N ALA A 46 5.69 0.02 -17.93
CA ALA A 46 6.03 -0.64 -16.67
C ALA A 46 4.85 -0.72 -15.69
N PHE A 47 3.99 0.30 -15.64
CA PHE A 47 2.87 0.38 -14.69
C PHE A 47 1.60 -0.29 -15.21
N ALA A 48 1.47 -0.40 -16.53
CA ALA A 48 0.39 -1.09 -17.23
C ALA A 48 0.60 -2.61 -17.29
N ASP A 49 1.79 -3.11 -16.93
CA ASP A 49 2.07 -4.54 -16.83
C ASP A 49 1.10 -5.20 -15.82
N PRO A 50 0.25 -6.15 -16.27
CA PRO A 50 -0.69 -6.84 -15.41
C PRO A 50 -0.04 -7.53 -14.21
N ASP A 51 1.17 -8.08 -14.37
CA ASP A 51 1.87 -8.77 -13.29
C ASP A 51 2.38 -7.77 -12.24
N ALA A 52 2.84 -6.60 -12.68
CA ALA A 52 3.23 -5.51 -11.78
C ALA A 52 2.04 -4.98 -10.98
N GLN A 53 0.88 -4.80 -11.63
CA GLN A 53 -0.36 -4.37 -10.95
C GLN A 53 -0.84 -5.41 -9.95
N ALA A 54 -0.84 -6.70 -10.31
CA ALA A 54 -1.23 -7.78 -9.41
C ALA A 54 -0.32 -7.86 -8.18
N LEU A 55 0.99 -7.66 -8.37
CA LEU A 55 1.96 -7.62 -7.28
C LEU A 55 1.73 -6.42 -6.35
N ASP A 56 1.52 -5.22 -6.90
CA ASP A 56 1.19 -4.02 -6.13
C ASP A 56 -0.07 -4.24 -5.28
N ASP A 57 -1.16 -4.72 -5.89
CA ASP A 57 -2.41 -4.98 -5.19
C ASP A 57 -2.27 -6.02 -4.08
N ALA A 58 -1.46 -7.07 -4.31
CA ALA A 58 -1.17 -8.08 -3.30
C ALA A 58 -0.39 -7.48 -2.12
N GLN A 59 0.64 -6.66 -2.39
CA GLN A 59 1.44 -5.98 -1.36
C GLN A 59 0.58 -5.02 -0.53
N ARG A 60 -0.21 -4.18 -1.19
CA ARG A 60 -1.13 -3.23 -0.56
C ARG A 60 -2.17 -3.95 0.31
N SER A 61 -2.74 -5.04 -0.21
CA SER A 61 -3.71 -5.86 0.51
C SER A 61 -3.10 -6.53 1.74
N TYR A 62 -1.90 -7.11 1.60
CA TYR A 62 -1.17 -7.73 2.71
C TYR A 62 -0.85 -6.71 3.80
N ALA A 63 -0.33 -5.55 3.41
CA ALA A 63 -0.03 -4.45 4.31
C ALA A 63 -1.29 -3.95 5.05
N GLY A 64 -2.39 -3.73 4.33
CA GLY A 64 -3.67 -3.33 4.93
C GLY A 64 -4.24 -4.36 5.91
N GLN A 65 -4.09 -5.66 5.62
CA GLN A 65 -4.50 -6.72 6.54
C GLN A 65 -3.69 -6.69 7.84
N TYR A 66 -2.37 -6.49 7.74
CA TYR A 66 -1.49 -6.36 8.89
C TYR A 66 -1.89 -5.16 9.78
N LEU A 67 -2.13 -3.98 9.19
CA LEU A 67 -2.58 -2.79 9.95
C LEU A 67 -3.93 -3.02 10.64
N ARG A 68 -4.89 -3.68 9.96
CA ARG A 68 -6.16 -4.07 10.58
C ARG A 68 -5.99 -5.05 11.74
N ARG A 69 -5.00 -5.95 11.67
CA ARG A 69 -4.66 -6.85 12.77
C ARG A 69 -4.11 -6.08 13.98
N LEU A 70 -3.18 -5.15 13.75
CA LEU A 70 -2.62 -4.33 14.82
C LEU A 70 -3.68 -3.45 15.49
N ARG A 71 -4.57 -2.83 14.71
CA ARG A 71 -5.68 -2.04 15.27
C ARG A 71 -6.56 -2.87 16.21
N ARG A 72 -6.93 -4.08 15.78
CA ARG A 72 -7.71 -5.01 16.62
C ARG A 72 -6.97 -5.42 17.89
N LEU A 73 -5.65 -5.58 17.84
CA LEU A 73 -4.85 -5.88 19.03
C LEU A 73 -4.85 -4.70 20.02
N HIS A 74 -4.64 -3.47 19.54
CA HIS A 74 -4.73 -2.27 20.36
C HIS A 74 -6.12 -2.05 20.95
N GLU A 75 -7.19 -2.34 20.20
CA GLU A 75 -8.56 -2.30 20.71
C GLU A 75 -8.76 -3.31 21.85
N ARG A 76 -8.23 -4.53 21.73
CA ARG A 76 -8.30 -5.55 22.80
C ARG A 76 -7.54 -5.13 24.05
N ASP A 77 -6.34 -4.59 23.90
CA ASP A 77 -5.53 -4.10 25.02
C ASP A 77 -6.22 -2.93 25.74
N ARG A 78 -6.78 -1.98 24.98
CA ARG A 78 -7.59 -0.88 25.56
C ARG A 78 -8.80 -1.43 26.34
N ASN A 79 -9.55 -2.36 25.74
CA ASN A 79 -10.72 -2.94 26.39
C ASN A 79 -10.36 -3.75 27.64
N ALA A 80 -9.21 -4.41 27.67
CA ALA A 80 -8.71 -5.12 28.85
C ALA A 80 -8.34 -4.16 29.99
N LYS A 81 -7.77 -3.00 29.66
CA LYS A 81 -7.43 -1.94 30.63
C LYS A 81 -8.64 -1.18 31.17
N THR A 82 -9.76 -1.18 30.43
CA THR A 82 -11.01 -0.52 30.82
C THR A 82 -12.10 -1.51 31.30
N GLY A 83 -11.79 -2.81 31.41
CA GLY A 83 -12.69 -3.84 31.96
C GLY A 83 -12.81 -3.76 33.50
N PRO A 84 -13.92 -4.22 34.09
CA PRO A 84 -14.55 -3.55 35.23
C PRO A 84 -13.88 -3.85 36.57
N GLU A 85 -13.45 -2.79 37.26
CA GLU A 85 -13.68 -2.73 38.71
C GLU A 85 -15.20 -2.47 38.90
N ALA A 86 -15.94 -3.52 39.26
CA ALA A 86 -17.31 -3.46 39.76
C ALA A 86 -17.43 -4.45 40.93
#